data_AF-A0ABD5PY71-F1
#
_entry.id   AF-A0ABD5PY71-F1
#
_cell.length_a   1.000
_cell.length_b   1.000
_cell.length_c   1.000
_cell.angle_alpha   90.00
_cell.angle_beta   90.00
_cell.angle_gamma   90.00
#
_symmetry.space_group_name_H-M   'P 1'
#
loop_
_entity.id
_entity.type
_entity.pdbx_description
1 polymer ?
#
loop_
_entity_poly.entity_id
_entity_poly.type
_entity_poly.pdbx_seq_one_letter_code
_entity_poly.pdbx_strand_id
1 'polypeptide(L)'
;MGTESARGSGDAPASSRLAVLAAVSLLVASGVAGATAGVAPSTTDAPTQQAEGVTEVRSCTTITEPGEYVLVADVENASETCIEIEADRVRLRGAGHTLDGSDSRFARHTGIRATGASDVVVSNVTLTDWGYAGVYLRGVTESRVRNVTVNDSDFGITVRSSREVRIAESNATNNSDAGIDVSTTRESVVADNVVADNQVGISLTTGSRQNRVVGNAIRDNRLGVVVSNSNDNVVSDNAFCGNRRAIVRPEQPRGNAFEDNRDC
;
A
#
# COMPACT_ATOMS: atom_id res chain seq x y z
N MET A 1 2.99 -29.83 53.86
CA MET A 1 4.37 -30.34 53.91
C MET A 1 4.92 -30.29 52.49
N GLY A 2 5.92 -29.51 52.08
CA GLY A 2 6.79 -28.44 52.57
C GLY A 2 7.50 -27.90 51.30
N THR A 3 7.39 -26.62 50.95
CA THR A 3 8.37 -25.53 51.17
C THR A 3 9.83 -25.83 50.76
N GLU A 4 10.30 -25.16 49.70
CA GLU A 4 11.64 -24.56 49.48
C GLU A 4 11.64 -24.00 48.03
N SER A 5 11.66 -22.71 47.71
CA SER A 5 12.54 -21.57 48.05
C SER A 5 13.99 -21.70 47.55
N ALA A 6 14.30 -21.05 46.43
CA ALA A 6 15.61 -20.47 46.18
C ALA A 6 15.52 -19.24 45.25
N ARG A 7 15.88 -18.08 45.81
CA ARG A 7 16.21 -16.82 45.14
C ARG A 7 17.65 -16.87 44.62
N GLY A 8 17.92 -16.12 43.55
CA GLY A 8 19.27 -15.67 43.16
C GLY A 8 19.15 -14.83 41.88
N SER A 9 19.15 -13.50 41.99
CA SER A 9 20.32 -12.62 41.74
C SER A 9 20.84 -12.77 40.32
N GLY A 10 20.62 -11.83 39.40
CA GLY A 10 21.12 -10.46 39.47
C GLY A 10 22.19 -10.35 38.39
N ASP A 11 21.95 -9.49 37.40
CA ASP A 11 22.93 -8.66 36.68
C ASP A 11 22.46 -8.34 35.25
N ALA A 12 22.08 -7.08 35.07
CA ALA A 12 22.05 -6.42 33.77
C ALA A 12 23.39 -5.71 33.56
N PRO A 13 24.00 -5.75 32.37
CA PRO A 13 25.04 -4.81 32.02
C PRO A 13 24.52 -3.74 31.04
N ALA A 14 24.64 -2.51 31.53
CA ALA A 14 25.30 -1.38 30.89
C ALA A 14 24.84 -0.92 29.49
N SER A 15 24.08 0.16 29.52
CA SER A 15 23.99 1.19 28.48
C SER A 15 25.37 1.77 28.10
N SER A 16 25.74 1.72 26.82
CA SER A 16 26.84 2.51 26.26
C SER A 16 26.30 3.68 25.45
N ARG A 17 26.31 4.88 26.05
CA ARG A 17 26.19 6.16 25.34
C ARG A 17 27.56 6.50 24.74
N LEU A 18 27.66 6.67 23.43
CA LEU A 18 28.83 7.31 22.82
C LEU A 18 28.44 8.72 22.37
N ALA A 19 29.07 9.70 23.02
CA ALA A 19 28.90 11.11 22.74
C ALA A 19 29.86 11.56 21.62
N VAL A 20 29.27 12.34 20.71
CA VAL A 20 29.80 13.41 19.86
C VAL A 20 31.28 13.79 20.04
N LEU A 21 32.03 13.77 18.94
CA LEU A 21 33.22 14.60 18.75
C LEU A 21 33.01 15.50 17.53
N ALA A 22 32.69 16.77 17.80
CA ALA A 22 32.74 17.84 16.82
C ALA A 22 34.19 18.31 16.70
N ALA A 23 34.79 18.14 15.53
CA ALA A 23 36.11 18.71 15.23
C ALA A 23 35.94 20.15 14.74
N VAL A 24 36.25 21.11 15.60
CA VAL A 24 36.50 22.51 15.23
C VAL A 24 37.87 22.58 14.57
N SER A 25 37.93 22.90 13.27
CA SER A 25 39.17 23.20 12.57
C SER A 25 39.29 24.71 12.39
N LEU A 26 40.38 25.25 12.95
CA LEU A 26 40.71 26.67 13.04
C LEU A 26 41.23 27.20 11.70
N LEU A 27 40.77 28.40 11.32
CA LEU A 27 41.29 29.18 10.20
C LEU A 27 42.78 29.51 10.37
N VAL A 28 43.55 29.36 9.30
CA VAL A 28 44.79 30.11 9.08
C VAL A 28 44.64 30.87 7.77
N ALA A 29 44.52 32.20 7.87
CA ALA A 29 44.58 33.11 6.74
C ALA A 29 46.02 33.60 6.56
N SER A 30 46.56 33.45 5.36
CA SER A 30 47.68 34.25 4.88
C SER A 30 47.42 34.58 3.42
N GLY A 31 47.05 35.84 3.16
CA GLY A 31 46.77 36.34 1.83
C GLY A 31 48.05 36.65 1.05
N VAL A 32 47.95 36.57 -0.29
CA VAL A 32 48.71 37.40 -1.21
C VAL A 32 47.78 37.77 -2.37
N ALA A 33 47.69 39.07 -2.65
CA ALA A 33 46.85 39.65 -3.68
C ALA A 33 47.44 39.41 -5.09
N GLY A 34 46.58 39.01 -6.02
CA GLY A 34 46.86 38.97 -7.45
C GLY A 34 45.58 39.29 -8.21
N ALA A 35 45.49 40.51 -8.74
CA ALA A 35 44.36 40.99 -9.51
C ALA A 35 44.45 40.48 -10.96
N THR A 36 43.48 39.69 -11.40
CA THR A 36 43.09 39.57 -12.80
C THR A 36 41.57 39.54 -12.89
N ALA A 37 41.02 40.36 -13.79
CA ALA A 37 39.59 40.48 -14.04
C ALA A 37 39.04 39.15 -14.57
N GLY A 38 38.30 38.44 -13.71
CA GLY A 38 37.56 37.23 -14.03
C GLY A 38 36.07 37.51 -13.96
N VAL A 39 35.38 37.19 -15.05
CA VAL A 39 33.93 37.27 -15.27
C VAL A 39 33.15 36.79 -14.03
N ALA A 40 32.17 37.59 -13.60
CA ALA A 40 31.28 37.26 -12.49
C ALA A 40 30.64 35.87 -12.71
N PRO A 41 30.68 34.95 -11.74
CA PRO A 41 29.83 33.78 -11.80
C PRO A 41 28.39 34.27 -11.61
N SER A 42 27.60 34.12 -12.67
CA SER A 42 26.15 34.16 -12.63
C SER A 42 25.70 33.36 -11.41
N THR A 43 24.98 34.00 -10.49
CA THR A 43 24.19 33.31 -9.48
C THR A 43 23.11 32.55 -10.23
N THR A 44 23.46 31.36 -10.70
CA THR A 44 22.49 30.35 -11.06
C THR A 44 21.78 30.04 -9.75
N ASP A 45 20.58 30.60 -9.59
CA ASP A 45 19.62 30.12 -8.60
C ASP A 45 19.54 28.62 -8.80
N ALA A 46 20.18 27.88 -7.89
CA ALA A 46 19.83 26.49 -7.67
C ALA A 46 18.33 26.49 -7.40
N PRO A 47 17.53 25.64 -8.06
CA PRO A 47 16.13 25.55 -7.71
C PRO A 47 16.09 25.21 -6.23
N THR A 48 15.65 26.19 -5.43
CA THR A 48 15.23 25.97 -4.06
C THR A 48 14.31 24.77 -4.11
N GLN A 49 14.76 23.65 -3.52
CA GLN A 49 13.86 22.55 -3.21
C GLN A 49 12.85 23.13 -2.24
N GLN A 50 11.74 23.61 -2.81
CA GLN A 50 10.57 24.01 -2.08
C GLN A 50 10.18 22.77 -1.30
N ALA A 51 10.24 22.85 0.03
CA ALA A 51 9.62 21.85 0.88
C ALA A 51 8.17 21.79 0.41
N GLU A 52 7.81 20.72 -0.30
CA GLU A 52 6.48 20.55 -0.88
C GLU A 52 5.48 20.68 0.25
N GLY A 53 4.60 21.69 0.15
CA GLY A 53 3.52 21.86 1.09
C GLY A 53 2.61 20.65 1.00
N VAL A 54 2.28 20.06 2.14
CA VAL A 54 1.26 19.03 2.20
C VAL A 54 -0.09 19.66 1.85
N THR A 55 -0.77 19.14 0.84
CA THR A 55 -2.10 19.60 0.42
C THR A 55 -3.17 18.91 1.26
N GLU A 56 -3.99 19.69 1.95
CA GLU A 56 -5.12 19.17 2.72
C GLU A 56 -6.30 18.84 1.82
N VAL A 57 -6.89 17.67 2.01
CA VAL A 57 -8.06 17.16 1.30
C VAL A 57 -9.21 17.02 2.30
N ARG A 58 -10.32 17.73 2.05
CA ARG A 58 -11.50 17.78 2.94
C ARG A 58 -12.74 17.11 2.35
N SER A 59 -12.72 16.83 1.05
CA SER A 59 -13.84 16.30 0.29
C SER A 59 -13.30 15.55 -0.92
N CYS A 60 -14.19 14.86 -1.62
CA CYS A 60 -13.90 14.27 -2.93
C CYS A 60 -13.25 15.30 -3.87
N THR A 61 -12.23 14.87 -4.61
CA THR A 61 -11.40 15.73 -5.45
C THR A 61 -10.63 14.92 -6.49
N THR A 62 -10.18 15.59 -7.54
CA THR A 62 -9.18 15.07 -8.48
C THR A 62 -7.80 15.63 -8.13
N ILE A 63 -6.79 14.76 -8.08
CA ILE A 63 -5.38 15.07 -7.88
C ILE A 63 -4.69 14.99 -9.24
N THR A 64 -4.38 16.15 -9.80
CA THR A 64 -3.76 16.31 -11.12
C THR A 64 -2.30 16.76 -11.05
N GLU A 65 -1.76 16.97 -9.85
CA GLU A 65 -0.37 17.37 -9.66
C GLU A 65 0.34 16.42 -8.69
N PRO A 66 1.63 16.10 -8.93
CA PRO A 66 2.46 15.38 -7.96
C PRO A 66 2.50 16.08 -6.60
N GLY A 67 2.68 15.31 -5.53
CA GLY A 67 2.89 15.88 -4.19
C GLY A 67 2.33 15.04 -3.05
N GLU A 68 2.43 15.59 -1.84
CA GLU A 68 1.83 15.01 -0.64
C GLU A 68 0.44 15.56 -0.37
N TYR A 69 -0.52 14.66 -0.16
CA TYR A 69 -1.92 14.96 0.13
C TYR A 69 -2.34 14.27 1.42
N VAL A 70 -3.05 14.98 2.30
CA VAL A 70 -3.53 14.44 3.57
C VAL A 70 -5.02 14.67 3.73
N LEU A 71 -5.79 13.63 4.01
CA LEU A 71 -7.17 13.81 4.44
C LEU A 71 -7.17 14.50 5.81
N VAL A 72 -8.04 15.48 5.99
CA VAL A 72 -8.22 16.20 7.27
C VAL A 72 -9.67 16.17 7.76
N ALA A 73 -10.52 15.43 7.06
CA ALA A 73 -11.91 15.21 7.40
C ALA A 73 -12.37 13.87 6.81
N ASP A 74 -13.38 13.27 7.44
CA ASP A 74 -14.12 12.17 6.86
C ASP A 74 -15.02 12.69 5.73
N VAL A 75 -15.27 11.84 4.74
CA VAL A 75 -16.28 12.07 3.71
C VAL A 75 -17.39 11.06 3.92
N GLU A 76 -18.63 11.53 4.04
CA GLU A 76 -19.81 10.70 4.25
C GLU A 76 -20.65 10.61 2.97
N ASN A 77 -21.21 9.44 2.70
CA ASN A 77 -22.23 9.23 1.65
C ASN A 77 -21.85 9.75 0.25
N ALA A 78 -20.60 9.55 -0.18
CA ALA A 78 -20.13 9.99 -1.47
C ALA A 78 -20.91 9.32 -2.62
N SER A 79 -21.52 10.15 -3.46
CA SER A 79 -22.37 9.71 -4.58
C SER A 79 -21.63 9.70 -5.92
N GLU A 80 -20.31 9.73 -5.93
CA GLU A 80 -19.44 9.68 -7.11
C GLU A 80 -18.09 9.02 -6.76
N THR A 81 -17.20 8.85 -7.74
CA THR A 81 -15.82 8.44 -7.41
C THR A 81 -15.15 9.54 -6.61
N CYS A 82 -14.64 9.24 -5.41
CA CYS A 82 -14.30 10.31 -4.48
C CYS A 82 -12.92 10.93 -4.72
N ILE A 83 -11.86 10.13 -4.67
CA ILE A 83 -10.50 10.63 -4.95
C ILE A 83 -10.02 10.06 -6.28
N GLU A 84 -9.86 10.91 -7.27
CA GLU A 84 -9.28 10.56 -8.57
C GLU A 84 -7.82 11.00 -8.64
N ILE A 85 -6.89 10.09 -8.93
CA ILE A 85 -5.46 10.35 -9.04
C ILE A 85 -5.05 10.18 -10.50
N GLU A 86 -4.68 11.30 -11.13
CA GLU A 86 -4.26 11.38 -12.54
C GLU A 86 -2.78 11.75 -12.70
N ALA A 87 -2.11 12.11 -11.61
CA ALA A 87 -0.70 12.48 -11.60
C ALA A 87 0.21 11.38 -11.06
N ASP A 88 1.44 11.39 -11.56
CA ASP A 88 2.56 10.61 -11.02
C ASP A 88 3.02 11.15 -9.65
N ARG A 89 3.73 10.32 -8.88
CA ARG A 89 4.41 10.71 -7.63
C ARG A 89 3.47 11.34 -6.60
N VAL A 90 2.28 10.78 -6.45
CA VAL A 90 1.28 11.20 -5.46
C VAL A 90 1.44 10.38 -4.18
N ARG A 91 1.44 11.07 -3.03
CA ARG A 91 1.40 10.47 -1.70
C ARG A 91 0.09 10.86 -1.02
N LEU A 92 -0.95 10.04 -1.14
CA LEU A 92 -2.21 10.22 -0.43
C LEU A 92 -2.17 9.51 0.93
N ARG A 93 -2.24 10.30 2.01
CA ARG A 93 -2.33 9.81 3.39
C ARG A 93 -3.73 10.10 3.93
N GLY A 94 -4.49 9.08 4.28
CA GLY A 94 -5.81 9.27 4.90
C GLY A 94 -5.76 9.74 6.34
N ALA A 95 -4.61 9.65 7.01
CA ALA A 95 -4.45 10.03 8.41
C ALA A 95 -5.47 9.38 9.38
N GLY A 96 -6.04 8.23 9.02
CA GLY A 96 -7.07 7.52 9.79
C GLY A 96 -8.50 7.94 9.46
N HIS A 97 -8.71 8.87 8.53
CA HIS A 97 -10.04 9.29 8.07
C HIS A 97 -10.73 8.24 7.21
N THR A 98 -12.05 8.38 7.15
CA THR A 98 -12.96 7.51 6.39
C THR A 98 -13.44 8.20 5.11
N LEU A 99 -13.45 7.45 4.01
CA LEU A 99 -14.15 7.78 2.79
C LEU A 99 -15.31 6.79 2.63
N ASP A 100 -16.52 7.28 2.91
CA ASP A 100 -17.76 6.51 2.91
C ASP A 100 -18.59 6.77 1.64
N GLY A 101 -19.04 5.69 1.00
CA GLY A 101 -19.84 5.69 -0.22
C GLY A 101 -21.35 5.81 0.07
N SER A 102 -22.17 5.77 -0.98
CA SER A 102 -23.61 6.06 -0.87
C SER A 102 -24.50 4.86 -0.50
N ASP A 103 -23.96 3.82 0.15
CA ASP A 103 -24.65 2.55 0.45
C ASP A 103 -25.27 1.83 -0.76
N SER A 104 -24.92 2.27 -1.97
CA SER A 104 -25.55 1.84 -3.21
C SER A 104 -24.60 0.96 -4.02
N ARG A 105 -24.85 -0.35 -3.95
CA ARG A 105 -24.17 -1.35 -4.79
C ARG A 105 -24.36 -1.13 -6.30
N PHE A 106 -25.34 -0.32 -6.68
CA PHE A 106 -25.60 0.00 -8.09
C PHE A 106 -24.81 1.21 -8.58
N ALA A 107 -24.22 2.00 -7.68
CA ALA A 107 -23.61 3.28 -8.02
C ALA A 107 -22.28 3.15 -8.78
N ARG A 108 -21.65 1.97 -8.85
CA ARG A 108 -20.39 1.71 -9.59
C ARG A 108 -19.27 2.73 -9.34
N HIS A 109 -19.30 3.44 -8.21
CA HIS A 109 -18.33 4.43 -7.83
C HIS A 109 -17.18 3.81 -7.03
N THR A 110 -16.06 4.51 -6.98
CA THR A 110 -14.84 4.06 -6.30
C THR A 110 -14.41 5.07 -5.25
N GLY A 111 -13.90 4.60 -4.11
CA GLY A 111 -13.38 5.51 -3.09
C GLY A 111 -12.14 6.25 -3.55
N ILE A 112 -11.09 5.50 -3.91
CA ILE A 112 -9.85 6.04 -4.47
C ILE A 112 -9.55 5.34 -5.79
N ARG A 113 -9.44 6.11 -6.88
CA ARG A 113 -9.08 5.60 -8.21
C ARG A 113 -7.81 6.25 -8.73
N ALA A 114 -6.80 5.47 -9.08
CA ALA A 114 -5.62 5.94 -9.79
C ALA A 114 -5.56 5.34 -11.20
N THR A 115 -5.38 6.17 -12.23
CA THR A 115 -5.39 5.73 -13.63
C THR A 115 -4.15 6.19 -14.37
N GLY A 116 -3.38 5.26 -14.93
CA GLY A 116 -2.24 5.57 -15.80
C GLY A 116 -1.06 6.27 -15.11
N ALA A 117 -1.04 6.28 -13.79
CA ALA A 117 -0.05 7.00 -12.97
C ALA A 117 1.06 6.07 -12.45
N SER A 118 2.21 6.65 -12.14
CA SER A 118 3.38 5.99 -11.58
C SER A 118 3.72 6.53 -10.20
N ASP A 119 4.29 5.67 -9.34
CA ASP A 119 4.71 6.02 -7.98
C ASP A 119 3.57 6.65 -7.15
N VAL A 120 2.37 6.05 -7.18
CA VAL A 120 1.25 6.44 -6.32
C VAL A 120 1.32 5.67 -5.01
N VAL A 121 1.22 6.36 -3.88
CA VAL A 121 1.10 5.74 -2.55
C VAL A 121 -0.21 6.15 -1.91
N VAL A 122 -1.05 5.16 -1.61
CA VAL A 122 -2.27 5.31 -0.81
C VAL A 122 -2.02 4.67 0.55
N SER A 123 -2.29 5.40 1.63
CA SER A 123 -2.04 4.86 2.97
C SER A 123 -2.91 5.42 4.09
N ASN A 124 -3.14 4.61 5.12
CA ASN A 124 -3.80 5.01 6.38
C ASN A 124 -5.18 5.64 6.16
N VAL A 125 -6.07 4.95 5.44
CA VAL A 125 -7.43 5.39 5.12
C VAL A 125 -8.40 4.22 5.27
N THR A 126 -9.61 4.50 5.72
CA THR A 126 -10.74 3.56 5.73
C THR A 126 -11.68 3.89 4.58
N LEU A 127 -12.12 2.88 3.84
CA LEU A 127 -13.08 3.02 2.75
C LEU A 127 -14.24 2.06 2.96
N THR A 128 -15.47 2.57 2.95
CA THR A 128 -16.68 1.77 3.20
C THR A 128 -17.76 2.08 2.17
N ASP A 129 -18.62 1.09 1.91
CA ASP A 129 -19.88 1.27 1.15
C ASP A 129 -19.73 1.71 -0.33
N TRP A 130 -18.66 1.24 -0.99
CA TRP A 130 -18.40 1.54 -2.40
C TRP A 130 -19.02 0.52 -3.36
N GLY A 131 -19.95 0.98 -4.20
CA GLY A 131 -20.63 0.17 -5.22
C GLY A 131 -19.77 -0.31 -6.40
N TYR A 132 -18.45 -0.13 -6.35
CA TYR A 132 -17.52 -0.86 -7.21
C TYR A 132 -16.28 -1.29 -6.44
N ALA A 133 -15.40 -0.35 -6.06
CA ALA A 133 -14.18 -0.70 -5.34
C ALA A 133 -13.85 0.35 -4.29
N GLY A 134 -13.30 -0.04 -3.14
CA GLY A 134 -12.69 0.93 -2.24
C GLY A 134 -11.48 1.57 -2.92
N VAL A 135 -10.49 0.76 -3.31
CA VAL A 135 -9.32 1.22 -4.06
C VAL A 135 -9.26 0.58 -5.43
N TYR A 136 -9.12 1.38 -6.48
CA TYR A 136 -8.94 0.89 -7.85
C TYR A 136 -7.71 1.50 -8.52
N LEU A 137 -6.71 0.67 -8.79
CA LEU A 137 -5.51 1.05 -9.52
C LEU A 137 -5.57 0.46 -10.92
N ARG A 138 -5.58 1.31 -11.95
CA ARG A 138 -5.64 0.88 -13.35
C ARG A 138 -4.49 1.43 -14.16
N GLY A 139 -3.69 0.55 -14.75
CA GLY A 139 -2.58 0.98 -15.60
C GLY A 139 -1.47 1.69 -14.83
N VAL A 140 -1.32 1.40 -13.54
CA VAL A 140 -0.32 2.07 -12.69
C VAL A 140 1.00 1.30 -12.66
N THR A 141 2.08 2.00 -12.30
CA THR A 141 3.40 1.38 -12.07
C THR A 141 4.01 1.82 -10.74
N GLU A 142 4.86 0.97 -10.15
CA GLU A 142 5.69 1.30 -8.97
C GLU A 142 4.89 1.85 -7.77
N SER A 143 3.63 1.44 -7.65
CA SER A 143 2.66 2.04 -6.72
C SER A 143 2.44 1.17 -5.48
N ARG A 144 1.98 1.78 -4.39
CA ARG A 144 1.83 1.12 -3.08
C ARG A 144 0.48 1.43 -2.44
N VAL A 145 -0.19 0.41 -1.93
CA VAL A 145 -1.35 0.53 -1.03
C VAL A 145 -0.93 -0.08 0.30
N ARG A 146 -0.97 0.70 1.39
CA ARG A 146 -0.54 0.20 2.71
C ARG A 146 -1.38 0.71 3.86
N ASN A 147 -1.66 -0.14 4.86
CA ASN A 147 -2.47 0.24 6.01
C ASN A 147 -3.81 0.86 5.57
N VAL A 148 -4.49 0.20 4.64
CA VAL A 148 -5.81 0.59 4.14
C VAL A 148 -6.83 -0.42 4.63
N THR A 149 -7.98 0.06 5.11
CA THR A 149 -9.13 -0.79 5.41
C THR A 149 -10.18 -0.56 4.34
N VAL A 150 -10.65 -1.63 3.70
CA VAL A 150 -11.79 -1.59 2.79
C VAL A 150 -12.84 -2.60 3.24
N ASN A 151 -14.05 -2.12 3.49
CA ASN A 151 -15.19 -2.95 3.86
C ASN A 151 -16.47 -2.57 3.11
N ASP A 152 -17.43 -3.49 3.11
CA ASP A 152 -18.80 -3.29 2.61
C ASP A 152 -18.88 -2.78 1.16
N SER A 153 -17.86 -3.08 0.36
CA SER A 153 -17.77 -2.70 -1.05
C SER A 153 -18.01 -3.90 -1.96
N ASP A 154 -18.19 -3.67 -3.26
CA ASP A 154 -18.25 -4.80 -4.21
C ASP A 154 -16.90 -5.50 -4.30
N PHE A 155 -15.85 -4.74 -4.59
CA PHE A 155 -14.44 -5.15 -4.53
C PHE A 155 -13.71 -4.36 -3.44
N GLY A 156 -12.78 -4.99 -2.72
CA GLY A 156 -11.95 -4.28 -1.75
C GLY A 156 -10.88 -3.42 -2.43
N ILE A 157 -9.76 -4.06 -2.79
CA ILE A 157 -8.62 -3.44 -3.49
C ILE A 157 -8.44 -4.11 -4.85
N THR A 158 -8.59 -3.35 -5.92
CA THR A 158 -8.48 -3.84 -7.30
C THR A 158 -7.27 -3.25 -8.01
N VAL A 159 -6.44 -4.11 -8.62
CA VAL A 159 -5.27 -3.73 -9.41
C VAL A 159 -5.37 -4.34 -10.80
N ARG A 160 -5.57 -3.50 -11.80
CA ARG A 160 -5.81 -3.92 -13.18
C ARG A 160 -4.77 -3.37 -14.15
N SER A 161 -4.30 -4.22 -15.07
CA SER A 161 -3.40 -3.80 -16.15
C SER A 161 -2.14 -3.06 -15.67
N SER A 162 -1.62 -3.43 -14.50
CA SER A 162 -0.58 -2.68 -13.79
C SER A 162 0.72 -3.48 -13.65
N ARG A 163 1.77 -2.83 -13.13
CA ARG A 163 3.08 -3.47 -12.90
C ARG A 163 3.70 -2.98 -11.58
N GLU A 164 4.43 -3.85 -10.90
CA GLU A 164 5.25 -3.45 -9.73
C GLU A 164 4.42 -2.73 -8.65
N VAL A 165 3.19 -3.23 -8.41
CA VAL A 165 2.32 -2.72 -7.34
C VAL A 165 2.55 -3.53 -6.07
N ARG A 166 2.63 -2.86 -4.91
CA ARG A 166 2.66 -3.52 -3.61
C ARG A 166 1.42 -3.18 -2.79
N ILE A 167 0.62 -4.20 -2.48
CA ILE A 167 -0.48 -4.10 -1.51
C ILE A 167 0.01 -4.78 -0.23
N ALA A 168 0.12 -4.03 0.86
CA ALA A 168 0.62 -4.59 2.11
C ALA A 168 -0.10 -4.08 3.36
N GLU A 169 -0.08 -4.87 4.44
CA GLU A 169 -0.56 -4.45 5.76
C GLU A 169 -1.98 -3.86 5.73
N SER A 170 -2.83 -4.35 4.82
CA SER A 170 -4.17 -3.82 4.58
C SER A 170 -5.23 -4.84 4.98
N ASN A 171 -6.45 -4.36 5.22
CA ASN A 171 -7.59 -5.17 5.57
C ASN A 171 -8.67 -5.06 4.49
N ALA A 172 -9.08 -6.18 3.89
CA ALA A 172 -10.16 -6.24 2.91
C ALA A 172 -11.22 -7.22 3.39
N THR A 173 -12.31 -6.70 3.95
CA THR A 173 -13.32 -7.49 4.68
C THR A 173 -14.74 -7.25 4.22
N ASN A 174 -15.58 -8.28 4.25
CA ASN A 174 -17.01 -8.16 3.95
C ASN A 174 -17.33 -7.51 2.58
N ASN A 175 -16.47 -7.72 1.59
CA ASN A 175 -16.72 -7.27 0.22
C ASN A 175 -17.50 -8.36 -0.52
N SER A 176 -18.50 -7.97 -1.30
CA SER A 176 -19.42 -8.97 -1.89
C SER A 176 -18.85 -9.77 -3.04
N ASP A 177 -17.75 -9.32 -3.64
CA ASP A 177 -16.99 -10.07 -4.65
C ASP A 177 -15.58 -10.40 -4.10
N ALA A 178 -14.52 -9.82 -4.67
CA ALA A 178 -13.16 -10.08 -4.25
C ALA A 178 -12.67 -9.06 -3.19
N GLY A 179 -12.03 -9.54 -2.13
CA GLY A 179 -11.33 -8.69 -1.19
C GLY A 179 -10.14 -7.98 -1.86
N ILE A 180 -9.30 -8.74 -2.58
CA ILE A 180 -8.21 -8.19 -3.40
C ILE A 180 -8.24 -8.84 -4.79
N ASP A 181 -8.43 -8.04 -5.84
CA ASP A 181 -8.36 -8.50 -7.24
C ASP A 181 -7.12 -7.98 -7.96
N VAL A 182 -6.35 -8.90 -8.55
CA VAL A 182 -5.15 -8.62 -9.33
C VAL A 182 -5.34 -9.20 -10.74
N SER A 183 -5.64 -8.33 -11.71
CA SER A 183 -6.05 -8.73 -13.05
C SER A 183 -5.20 -8.11 -14.16
N THR A 184 -4.70 -8.93 -15.09
CA THR A 184 -3.77 -8.48 -16.15
C THR A 184 -2.56 -7.71 -15.58
N THR A 185 -2.11 -8.09 -14.38
CA THR A 185 -1.09 -7.37 -13.62
C THR A 185 0.15 -8.25 -13.47
N ARG A 186 1.33 -7.63 -13.43
CA ARG A 186 2.60 -8.37 -13.34
C ARG A 186 3.57 -7.83 -12.31
N GLU A 187 4.48 -8.68 -11.87
CA GLU A 187 5.61 -8.32 -10.99
C GLU A 187 5.16 -7.59 -9.72
N SER A 188 3.95 -7.89 -9.24
CA SER A 188 3.32 -7.20 -8.10
C SER A 188 3.29 -8.10 -6.88
N VAL A 189 3.17 -7.50 -5.69
CA VAL A 189 3.23 -8.20 -4.40
C VAL A 189 2.00 -7.87 -3.57
N VAL A 190 1.28 -8.89 -3.15
CA VAL A 190 0.19 -8.83 -2.16
C VAL A 190 0.71 -9.52 -0.89
N ALA A 191 1.08 -8.74 0.12
CA ALA A 191 1.77 -9.26 1.29
C ALA A 191 1.18 -8.81 2.62
N ASP A 192 1.16 -9.70 3.62
CA ASP A 192 0.86 -9.33 5.00
C ASP A 192 -0.51 -8.64 5.18
N ASN A 193 -1.49 -9.01 4.34
CA ASN A 193 -2.85 -8.48 4.43
C ASN A 193 -3.77 -9.41 5.23
N VAL A 194 -4.82 -8.85 5.81
CA VAL A 194 -5.97 -9.59 6.32
C VAL A 194 -7.07 -9.52 5.27
N VAL A 195 -7.56 -10.68 4.83
CA VAL A 195 -8.59 -10.76 3.80
C VAL A 195 -9.66 -11.74 4.25
N ALA A 196 -10.81 -11.22 4.67
CA ALA A 196 -11.82 -12.07 5.31
C ALA A 196 -13.28 -11.78 4.92
N ASP A 197 -14.12 -12.80 5.03
CA ASP A 197 -15.57 -12.68 4.81
C ASP A 197 -15.96 -12.18 3.40
N ASN A 198 -15.15 -12.46 2.38
CA ASN A 198 -15.43 -12.10 0.99
C ASN A 198 -15.91 -13.33 0.18
N GLN A 199 -16.52 -13.09 -0.99
CA GLN A 199 -16.83 -14.18 -1.93
C GLN A 199 -15.54 -14.82 -2.47
N VAL A 200 -14.55 -13.99 -2.80
CA VAL A 200 -13.18 -14.41 -3.12
C VAL A 200 -12.23 -13.61 -2.24
N GLY A 201 -11.29 -14.26 -1.56
CA GLY A 201 -10.28 -13.54 -0.79
C GLY A 201 -9.36 -12.77 -1.74
N ILE A 202 -8.48 -13.48 -2.43
CA ILE A 202 -7.51 -12.91 -3.37
C ILE A 202 -7.63 -13.58 -4.73
N SER A 203 -7.77 -12.81 -5.81
CA SER A 203 -7.81 -13.32 -7.18
C SER A 203 -6.63 -12.86 -8.03
N LEU A 204 -6.05 -13.81 -8.77
CA LEU A 204 -5.05 -13.59 -9.82
C LEU A 204 -5.66 -14.04 -11.15
N THR A 205 -6.03 -13.08 -12.01
CA THR A 205 -6.83 -13.36 -13.21
C THR A 205 -6.31 -12.71 -14.49
N THR A 206 -6.82 -13.18 -15.63
CA THR A 206 -6.73 -12.50 -16.93
C THR A 206 -5.29 -12.20 -17.37
N GLY A 207 -4.45 -13.23 -17.42
CA GLY A 207 -3.06 -13.12 -17.89
C GLY A 207 -2.09 -12.50 -16.87
N SER A 208 -2.46 -12.49 -15.58
CA SER A 208 -1.56 -12.02 -14.53
C SER A 208 -0.34 -12.93 -14.40
N ARG A 209 0.85 -12.34 -14.18
CA ARG A 209 2.09 -13.09 -14.20
C ARG A 209 3.18 -12.56 -13.29
N GLN A 210 4.00 -13.45 -12.74
CA GLN A 210 5.14 -13.08 -11.90
C GLN A 210 4.72 -12.28 -10.66
N ASN A 211 3.50 -12.49 -10.16
CA ASN A 211 3.04 -11.87 -8.93
C ASN A 211 3.30 -12.78 -7.72
N ARG A 212 3.38 -12.17 -6.54
CA ARG A 212 3.61 -12.85 -5.27
C ARG A 212 2.48 -12.57 -4.30
N VAL A 213 1.78 -13.60 -3.85
CA VAL A 213 0.78 -13.54 -2.77
C VAL A 213 1.43 -14.23 -1.56
N VAL A 214 1.93 -13.43 -0.61
CA VAL A 214 2.81 -13.93 0.45
C VAL A 214 2.39 -13.49 1.85
N GLY A 215 2.41 -14.40 2.84
CA GLY A 215 2.25 -14.01 4.24
C GLY A 215 0.86 -13.44 4.60
N ASN A 216 -0.14 -13.62 3.74
CA ASN A 216 -1.48 -13.10 4.00
C ASN A 216 -2.25 -14.01 4.96
N ALA A 217 -3.15 -13.40 5.73
CA ALA A 217 -4.09 -14.09 6.58
C ALA A 217 -5.48 -14.06 5.93
N ILE A 218 -5.84 -15.17 5.29
CA ILE A 218 -7.01 -15.30 4.41
C ILE A 218 -8.05 -16.13 5.14
N ARG A 219 -9.16 -15.52 5.56
CA ARG A 219 -10.09 -16.17 6.50
C ARG A 219 -11.54 -16.12 6.06
N ASP A 220 -12.28 -17.18 6.30
CA ASP A 220 -13.75 -17.19 6.19
C ASP A 220 -14.31 -16.73 4.83
N ASN A 221 -13.48 -16.75 3.78
CA ASN A 221 -13.92 -16.45 2.42
C ASN A 221 -14.57 -17.68 1.81
N ARG A 222 -15.50 -17.48 0.87
CA ARG A 222 -16.04 -18.61 0.11
C ARG A 222 -14.94 -19.30 -0.70
N LEU A 223 -14.08 -18.53 -1.36
CA LEU A 223 -12.85 -19.02 -1.99
C LEU A 223 -11.67 -18.21 -1.44
N GLY A 224 -10.60 -18.84 -0.97
CA GLY A 224 -9.43 -18.16 -0.41
C GLY A 224 -8.60 -17.45 -1.49
N VAL A 225 -7.77 -18.20 -2.21
CA VAL A 225 -7.01 -17.71 -3.37
C VAL A 225 -7.51 -18.38 -4.65
N VAL A 226 -7.78 -17.58 -5.69
CA VAL A 226 -8.12 -18.06 -7.03
C VAL A 226 -7.02 -17.66 -8.01
N VAL A 227 -6.45 -18.63 -8.72
CA VAL A 227 -5.52 -18.37 -9.83
C VAL A 227 -6.12 -18.92 -11.11
N SER A 228 -6.54 -18.03 -12.01
CA SER A 228 -7.22 -18.38 -13.27
C SER A 228 -6.56 -17.68 -14.45
N ASN A 229 -6.33 -18.42 -15.54
CA ASN A 229 -5.68 -17.91 -16.75
C ASN A 229 -4.43 -17.05 -16.49
N SER A 230 -3.57 -17.42 -15.53
CA SER A 230 -2.49 -16.57 -15.01
C SER A 230 -1.26 -17.41 -14.67
N ASN A 231 -0.07 -17.07 -15.18
CA ASN A 231 1.12 -17.93 -15.18
C ASN A 231 2.22 -17.40 -14.26
N ASP A 232 3.14 -18.26 -13.84
CA ASP A 232 4.38 -17.86 -13.15
C ASP A 232 4.16 -17.03 -11.87
N ASN A 233 3.04 -17.23 -11.15
CA ASN A 233 2.77 -16.57 -9.88
C ASN A 233 3.18 -17.46 -8.70
N VAL A 234 3.53 -16.84 -7.58
CA VAL A 234 3.87 -17.54 -6.34
C VAL A 234 2.83 -17.21 -5.27
N VAL A 235 2.20 -18.23 -4.71
CA VAL A 235 1.33 -18.14 -3.54
C VAL A 235 2.04 -18.86 -2.40
N SER A 236 2.65 -18.13 -1.46
CA SER A 236 3.45 -18.74 -0.39
C SER A 236 3.19 -18.19 1.00
N ASP A 237 3.47 -18.98 2.03
CA ASP A 237 3.45 -18.55 3.44
C ASP A 237 2.11 -17.96 3.93
N ASN A 238 1.02 -18.21 3.22
CA ASN A 238 -0.30 -17.70 3.60
C ASN A 238 -0.95 -18.62 4.62
N ALA A 239 -1.73 -18.03 5.53
CA ALA A 239 -2.57 -18.74 6.48
C ALA A 239 -4.02 -18.73 6.00
N PHE A 240 -4.58 -19.91 5.70
CA PHE A 240 -5.95 -20.11 5.24
C PHE A 240 -6.81 -20.64 6.37
N CYS A 241 -7.75 -19.85 6.88
CA CYS A 241 -8.57 -20.29 8.02
C CYS A 241 -10.06 -20.19 7.74
N GLY A 242 -10.83 -21.26 7.94
CA GLY A 242 -12.30 -21.23 7.75
C GLY A 242 -12.81 -20.97 6.32
N ASN A 243 -11.93 -20.81 5.33
CA ASN A 243 -12.36 -20.63 3.94
C ASN A 243 -13.02 -21.91 3.41
N ARG A 244 -14.13 -21.80 2.66
CA ARG A 244 -14.79 -22.99 2.10
C ARG A 244 -13.90 -23.76 1.12
N ARG A 245 -13.03 -23.06 0.39
CA ARG A 245 -11.93 -23.65 -0.40
C ARG A 245 -10.70 -22.76 -0.29
N ALA A 246 -9.60 -23.28 0.26
CA ALA A 246 -8.37 -22.50 0.44
C ALA A 246 -7.80 -21.98 -0.89
N ILE A 247 -7.52 -22.87 -1.84
CA ILE A 247 -6.92 -22.51 -3.14
C ILE A 247 -7.73 -23.14 -4.30
N VAL A 248 -8.06 -22.33 -5.32
CA VAL A 248 -8.82 -22.77 -6.51
C VAL A 248 -8.04 -22.46 -7.79
N ARG A 249 -7.96 -23.47 -8.67
CA ARG A 249 -7.21 -23.46 -9.93
C ARG A 249 -8.09 -24.01 -11.07
N PRO A 250 -9.04 -23.22 -11.58
CA PRO A 250 -10.06 -23.72 -12.52
C PRO A 250 -9.48 -24.02 -13.91
N GLU A 251 -8.46 -23.27 -14.30
CA GLU A 251 -7.63 -23.53 -15.47
C GLU A 251 -6.24 -23.92 -14.96
N GLN A 252 -5.45 -24.71 -15.69
CA GLN A 252 -4.08 -25.08 -15.29
C GLN A 252 -3.03 -24.19 -16.00
N PRO A 253 -2.81 -22.95 -15.53
CA PRO A 253 -1.73 -22.13 -16.03
C PRO A 253 -0.36 -22.66 -15.55
N ARG A 254 0.65 -22.40 -16.36
CA ARG A 254 2.01 -22.94 -16.19
C ARG A 254 2.80 -22.10 -15.18
N GLY A 255 3.76 -22.75 -14.52
CA GLY A 255 4.78 -22.09 -13.70
C GLY A 255 4.30 -21.48 -12.38
N ASN A 256 3.04 -21.68 -11.98
CA ASN A 256 2.58 -21.20 -10.67
C ASN A 256 3.07 -22.10 -9.54
N ALA A 257 3.57 -21.49 -8.47
CA ALA A 257 4.03 -22.16 -7.27
C ALA A 257 3.07 -21.90 -6.10
N PHE A 258 2.81 -22.94 -5.31
CA PHE A 258 1.94 -22.90 -4.13
C PHE A 258 2.68 -23.57 -2.97
N GLU A 259 3.45 -22.79 -2.21
CA GLU A 259 4.51 -23.28 -1.32
C GLU A 259 4.26 -22.81 0.12
N ASP A 260 4.56 -23.64 1.12
CA ASP A 260 4.55 -23.24 2.55
C ASP A 260 3.27 -22.55 3.07
N ASN A 261 2.14 -22.77 2.39
CA ASN A 261 0.83 -22.31 2.84
C ASN A 261 0.31 -23.25 3.92
N ARG A 262 -0.32 -22.69 4.94
CA ARG A 262 -0.85 -23.45 6.08
C ARG A 262 -2.34 -23.24 6.23
N ASP A 263 -3.04 -24.31 6.60
CA ASP A 263 -4.41 -24.22 7.07
C ASP A 263 -4.43 -23.84 8.56
N CYS A 264 -5.46 -23.11 8.94
CA CYS A 264 -5.93 -22.95 10.30
C CYS A 264 -7.48 -22.93 10.28
#